data_AF-G8RH17-F1
#
_entry.id   AF-G8RH17-F1
#
_cell.length_a   1.000
_cell.length_b   1.000
_cell.length_c   1.000
_cell.angle_alpha   90.00
_cell.angle_beta   90.00
_cell.angle_gamma   90.00
#
_symmetry.space_group_name_H-M   'P 1'
#
loop_
_entity.id
_entity.type
_entity.pdbx_description
1 polymer ?
#
loop_
_entity_poly.entity_id
_entity_poly.type
_entity_poly.pdbx_seq_one_letter_code
_entity_poly.pdbx_strand_id
1 'polypeptide(L)'
;MAVLLCGGNPETVRERATDCAMSPEHVMEACRRAVEITARSDGDLAPFLQWEATPPGCLDVRVFDQAQYWVDALRVAHRIHDPQDMTDAYLYALIEFLSNHAEHMLSGYRRMQPTVAREPREWLESTSLMRGLRKEKLRRRTQAGSRDQPR
;
A
#
# COMPACT_ATOMS: atom_id res chain seq x y z
N MET A 1 -5.92 -17.13 -11.09
CA MET A 1 -7.13 -16.35 -10.76
C MET A 1 -6.90 -15.40 -9.58
N ALA A 2 -6.53 -15.87 -8.39
CA ALA A 2 -6.30 -15.03 -7.19
C ALA A 2 -5.32 -13.85 -7.41
N VAL A 3 -4.17 -14.09 -8.02
CA VAL A 3 -3.16 -13.04 -8.29
C VAL A 3 -3.72 -11.88 -9.12
N LEU A 4 -4.51 -12.19 -10.15
CA LEU A 4 -5.14 -11.18 -11.01
C LEU A 4 -6.24 -10.40 -10.27
N LEU A 5 -6.97 -11.06 -9.37
CA LEU A 5 -7.97 -10.39 -8.53
C LEU A 5 -7.34 -9.35 -7.62
N CYS A 6 -6.14 -9.63 -7.10
CA CYS A 6 -5.35 -8.69 -6.29
C CYS A 6 -4.55 -7.67 -7.11
N GLY A 7 -4.78 -7.59 -8.43
CA GLY A 7 -4.08 -6.64 -9.31
C GLY A 7 -2.63 -6.99 -9.62
N GLY A 8 -2.15 -8.17 -9.22
CA GLY A 8 -0.78 -8.62 -9.47
C GLY A 8 -0.61 -9.38 -10.80
N ASN A 9 0.65 -9.61 -11.17
CA ASN A 9 1.06 -10.45 -12.30
C ASN A 9 1.62 -11.79 -11.76
N PRO A 10 1.14 -12.97 -12.21
CA PRO A 10 1.67 -14.27 -11.80
C PRO A 10 3.19 -14.43 -11.92
N GLU A 11 3.80 -13.87 -12.96
CA GLU A 11 5.26 -13.91 -13.15
C GLU A 11 5.97 -13.09 -12.07
N THR A 12 5.49 -11.87 -11.81
CA THR A 12 6.01 -11.00 -10.75
C THR A 12 5.83 -11.61 -9.35
N VAL A 13 4.73 -12.32 -9.10
CA VAL A 13 4.53 -13.06 -7.85
C VAL A 13 5.56 -14.17 -7.70
N ARG A 14 5.83 -14.93 -8.77
CA ARG A 14 6.83 -16.01 -8.75
C ARG A 14 8.24 -15.50 -8.52
N GLU A 15 8.62 -14.44 -9.23
CA GLU A 15 9.93 -13.79 -9.06
C GLU A 15 10.10 -13.29 -7.61
N ARG A 16 9.15 -12.51 -7.10
CA ARG A 16 9.24 -11.94 -5.75
C ARG A 16 9.10 -12.98 -4.64
N ALA A 17 8.33 -14.05 -4.84
CA ALA A 17 8.30 -15.16 -3.91
C ALA A 17 9.67 -15.83 -3.79
N THR A 18 10.41 -15.91 -4.90
CA THR A 18 11.79 -16.43 -4.91
C THR A 18 12.72 -15.48 -4.15
N ASP A 19 12.64 -14.17 -4.41
CA ASP A 19 13.45 -13.16 -3.72
C ASP A 19 13.20 -13.13 -2.20
N CYS A 20 11.95 -13.40 -1.79
CA CYS A 20 11.55 -13.49 -0.38
C CYS A 20 11.77 -14.88 0.24
N ALA A 21 12.36 -15.84 -0.48
CA ALA A 21 12.52 -17.23 -0.05
C ALA A 21 11.20 -17.87 0.45
N MET A 22 10.06 -17.49 -0.13
CA MET A 22 8.76 -18.02 0.22
C MET A 22 8.53 -19.39 -0.41
N SER A 23 8.03 -20.34 0.39
CA SER A 23 7.64 -21.64 -0.13
C SER A 23 6.37 -21.55 -1.00
N PRO A 24 6.18 -22.45 -1.98
CA PRO A 24 4.96 -22.50 -2.78
C PRO A 24 3.67 -22.58 -1.94
N GLU A 25 3.70 -23.32 -0.83
CA GLU A 25 2.57 -23.47 0.11
C GLU A 25 2.19 -22.13 0.72
N HIS A 26 3.18 -21.32 1.13
CA HIS A 26 2.93 -19.98 1.65
C HIS A 26 2.36 -19.04 0.59
N VAL A 27 2.78 -19.15 -0.67
CA VAL A 27 2.22 -18.36 -1.78
C VAL A 27 0.77 -18.76 -2.06
N MET A 28 0.47 -20.05 -2.06
CA MET A 28 -0.90 -20.56 -2.22
C MET A 28 -1.81 -20.12 -1.08
N GLU A 29 -1.32 -20.18 0.16
CA GLU A 29 -2.06 -19.72 1.34
C GLU A 29 -2.32 -18.21 1.28
N ALA A 30 -1.33 -17.41 0.87
CA ALA A 30 -1.53 -15.97 0.65
C ALA A 30 -2.57 -15.70 -0.45
N CYS A 31 -2.56 -16.48 -1.54
CA CYS A 31 -3.57 -16.38 -2.60
C CYS A 31 -4.98 -16.69 -2.07
N ARG A 32 -5.12 -17.73 -1.24
CA ARG A 32 -6.39 -18.15 -0.63
C ARG A 32 -6.94 -17.04 0.27
N ARG A 33 -6.12 -16.51 1.18
CA ARG A 33 -6.52 -15.42 2.09
C ARG A 33 -6.94 -14.16 1.34
N ALA A 34 -6.23 -13.82 0.26
CA ALA A 34 -6.58 -12.66 -0.54
C ALA A 34 -7.98 -12.80 -1.16
N VAL A 35 -8.31 -13.98 -1.69
CA VAL A 35 -9.65 -14.29 -2.21
C VAL A 35 -10.71 -14.21 -1.11
N GLU A 36 -10.42 -14.76 0.07
CA GLU A 36 -11.34 -14.68 1.21
C GLU A 36 -11.63 -13.22 1.61
N ILE A 37 -10.63 -12.34 1.58
CA ILE A 37 -10.82 -10.92 1.86
C ILE A 37 -11.66 -10.25 0.77
N THR A 38 -11.44 -10.60 -0.52
CA THR A 38 -12.26 -10.09 -1.62
C THR A 38 -13.74 -10.50 -1.52
N ALA A 39 -14.01 -11.64 -0.87
CA ALA A 39 -15.34 -12.21 -0.77
C ALA A 39 -16.17 -11.68 0.42
N ARG A 40 -15.56 -10.91 1.33
CA ARG A 40 -16.25 -10.33 2.49
C ARG A 40 -17.09 -9.12 2.06
N SER A 41 -18.26 -8.99 2.67
CA SER A 41 -19.14 -7.85 2.45
C SER A 41 -18.58 -6.56 3.06
N ASP A 42 -19.05 -5.43 2.54
CA ASP A 42 -18.71 -4.09 3.02
C ASP A 42 -19.03 -3.99 4.52
N GLY A 43 -17.99 -3.74 5.35
CA GLY A 43 -18.09 -3.68 6.81
C GLY A 43 -17.41 -4.82 7.59
N ASP A 44 -17.07 -5.95 6.96
CA ASP A 44 -16.45 -7.13 7.61
C ASP A 44 -14.95 -7.31 7.27
N LEU A 45 -14.32 -6.26 6.73
CA LEU A 45 -12.90 -6.29 6.42
C LEU A 45 -12.08 -6.49 7.70
N ALA A 46 -11.22 -7.52 7.69
CA ALA A 46 -10.30 -7.77 8.81
C ALA A 46 -9.43 -6.54 9.09
N PRO A 47 -9.00 -6.32 10.36
CA PRO A 47 -8.09 -5.24 10.70
C PRO A 47 -6.86 -5.21 9.79
N PHE A 48 -6.44 -4.01 9.38
CA PHE A 48 -5.33 -3.82 8.44
C PHE A 48 -4.00 -4.46 8.90
N LEU A 49 -3.83 -4.70 10.21
CA LEU A 49 -2.65 -5.34 10.81
C LEU A 49 -2.44 -6.81 10.40
N GLN A 50 -3.28 -7.36 9.52
CA GLN A 50 -3.06 -8.67 8.88
C GLN A 50 -2.44 -8.49 7.48
N TRP A 51 -1.25 -7.89 7.43
CA TRP A 51 -0.45 -7.56 6.23
C TRP A 51 -0.07 -8.78 5.37
N GLU A 52 -0.28 -9.99 5.87
CA GLU A 52 0.01 -11.24 5.15
C GLU A 52 -1.10 -11.73 4.22
N ALA A 53 -2.10 -10.87 4.02
CA ALA A 53 -3.28 -11.15 3.23
C ALA A 53 -2.98 -11.38 1.74
N THR A 54 -2.01 -10.66 1.16
CA THR A 54 -1.73 -10.72 -0.27
C THR A 54 -0.44 -11.48 -0.58
N PRO A 55 -0.35 -12.15 -1.75
CA PRO A 55 0.91 -12.69 -2.25
C PRO A 55 1.96 -11.57 -2.48
N PRO A 56 3.27 -11.88 -2.39
CA PRO A 56 4.31 -10.92 -2.79
C PRO A 56 4.10 -10.52 -4.25
N GLY A 57 4.28 -9.23 -4.57
CA GLY A 57 3.96 -8.65 -5.88
C GLY A 57 2.51 -8.17 -6.01
N CYS A 58 1.65 -8.43 -5.03
CA CYS A 58 0.30 -7.89 -4.95
C CYS A 58 0.21 -6.85 -3.84
N LEU A 59 -0.35 -5.68 -4.15
CA LEU A 59 -0.60 -4.63 -3.16
C LEU A 59 -1.85 -4.96 -2.34
N ASP A 60 -1.74 -4.87 -1.01
CA ASP A 60 -2.92 -4.87 -0.14
C ASP A 60 -3.59 -3.48 -0.19
N VAL A 61 -4.62 -3.36 -1.03
CA VAL A 61 -5.28 -2.07 -1.30
C VAL A 61 -5.99 -1.48 -0.08
N ARG A 62 -6.19 -2.24 1.00
CA ARG A 62 -6.67 -1.69 2.29
C ARG A 62 -5.70 -0.66 2.86
N VAL A 63 -4.45 -0.62 2.36
CA VAL A 63 -3.46 0.39 2.74
C VAL A 63 -3.97 1.81 2.48
N PHE A 64 -4.85 2.01 1.49
CA PHE A 64 -5.42 3.32 1.17
C PHE A 64 -6.39 3.84 2.24
N ASP A 65 -6.99 2.97 3.04
CA ASP A 65 -8.03 3.33 4.01
C ASP A 65 -7.48 3.75 5.39
N GLN A 66 -6.16 3.62 5.59
CA GLN A 66 -5.46 3.99 6.82
C GLN A 66 -4.28 4.93 6.56
N ALA A 67 -3.67 5.47 7.61
CA ALA A 67 -2.65 6.52 7.51
C ALA A 67 -1.36 6.25 8.31
N GLN A 68 -1.20 5.06 8.88
CA GLN A 68 -0.11 4.72 9.81
C GLN A 68 1.04 3.96 9.15
N TYR A 69 0.71 3.09 8.19
CA TYR A 69 1.67 2.20 7.56
C TYR A 69 1.59 2.28 6.04
N TRP A 70 2.71 2.03 5.38
CA TRP A 70 2.75 1.65 3.98
C TRP A 70 3.20 0.18 3.93
N VAL A 71 2.49 -0.67 3.19
CA VAL A 71 2.93 -2.05 2.96
C VAL A 71 3.36 -2.15 1.52
N ASP A 72 4.65 -2.40 1.31
CA ASP A 72 5.19 -2.47 -0.03
C ASP A 72 4.79 -3.78 -0.73
N ALA A 73 5.12 -3.88 -2.02
CA ALA A 73 4.81 -5.07 -2.79
C ALA A 73 5.73 -6.28 -2.46
N LEU A 74 6.63 -6.17 -1.48
CA LEU A 74 7.35 -7.30 -0.86
C LEU A 74 6.75 -7.67 0.51
N ARG A 75 5.62 -7.05 0.88
CA ARG A 75 4.92 -7.24 2.16
C ARG A 75 5.69 -6.71 3.36
N VAL A 76 6.63 -5.78 3.14
CA VAL A 76 7.32 -5.08 4.22
C VAL A 76 6.44 -3.92 4.67
N ALA A 77 6.11 -3.90 5.96
CA ALA A 77 5.38 -2.80 6.58
C ALA A 77 6.35 -1.70 6.99
N HIS A 78 6.14 -0.50 6.47
CA HIS A 78 6.89 0.71 6.81
C HIS A 78 6.01 1.64 7.62
N ARG A 79 6.43 2.00 8.83
CA ARG A 79 5.70 2.97 9.64
C ARG A 79 5.93 4.38 9.10
N ILE A 80 4.87 5.06 8.68
CA ILE A 80 4.97 6.34 7.96
C ILE A 80 5.65 7.42 8.82
N HIS A 81 5.34 7.45 10.12
CA HIS A 81 5.91 8.44 11.05
C HIS A 81 7.32 8.11 11.53
N ASP A 82 7.82 6.90 11.26
CA ASP A 82 9.16 6.50 11.69
C ASP A 82 10.19 6.83 10.60
N PRO A 83 11.16 7.73 10.85
CA PRO A 83 12.17 8.10 9.87
C PRO A 83 13.19 6.98 9.59
N GLN A 84 13.29 5.95 10.42
CA GLN A 84 14.14 4.78 10.17
C GLN A 84 13.48 3.82 9.19
N ASP A 85 12.18 3.57 9.32
CA ASP A 85 11.42 2.71 8.41
C ASP A 85 11.07 3.41 7.09
N MET A 86 10.77 4.71 7.16
CA MET A 86 10.33 5.54 6.05
C MET A 86 11.22 6.78 5.99
N THR A 87 12.36 6.69 5.29
CA THR A 87 13.27 7.83 5.12
C THR A 87 12.61 8.95 4.31
N ASP A 88 13.17 10.17 4.33
CA ASP A 88 12.65 11.28 3.53
C ASP A 88 12.70 10.97 2.03
N ALA A 89 13.82 10.41 1.55
CA ALA A 89 13.94 10.00 0.16
C ALA A 89 12.84 8.99 -0.21
N TYR A 90 12.59 8.01 0.65
CA TYR A 90 11.57 6.99 0.37
C TYR A 90 10.16 7.56 0.41
N LEU A 91 9.83 8.37 1.42
CA LEU A 91 8.54 9.05 1.53
C LEU A 91 8.21 9.87 0.27
N TYR A 92 9.20 10.60 -0.25
CA TYR A 92 9.00 11.48 -1.41
C TYR A 92 8.84 10.65 -2.69
N ALA A 93 9.68 9.64 -2.87
CA ALA A 93 9.58 8.70 -3.98
C ALA A 93 8.25 7.95 -3.97
N LEU A 94 7.76 7.53 -2.80
CA LEU A 94 6.46 6.86 -2.66
C LEU A 94 5.30 7.78 -3.06
N ILE A 95 5.29 9.02 -2.56
CA ILE A 95 4.26 10.02 -2.92
C ILE A 95 4.24 10.25 -4.44
N GLU A 96 5.41 10.39 -5.05
CA GLU A 96 5.54 10.58 -6.50
C GLU A 96 5.08 9.34 -7.28
N PHE A 97 5.55 8.16 -6.89
CA PHE A 97 5.16 6.88 -7.49
C PHE A 97 3.63 6.69 -7.47
N LEU A 98 3.01 6.85 -6.30
CA LEU A 98 1.55 6.72 -6.16
C LEU A 98 0.82 7.74 -7.04
N SER A 99 1.29 9.00 -7.08
CA SER A 99 0.69 10.06 -7.90
C SER A 99 0.79 9.76 -9.40
N ASN A 100 1.91 9.21 -9.84
CA ASN A 100 2.15 8.87 -11.24
C ASN A 100 1.38 7.60 -11.67
N HIS A 101 0.95 6.78 -10.72
CA HIS A 101 0.27 5.50 -10.99
C HIS A 101 -1.14 5.44 -10.39
N ALA A 102 -1.75 6.60 -10.13
CA ALA A 102 -3.06 6.71 -9.48
C ALA A 102 -4.16 5.90 -10.19
N GLU A 103 -4.14 5.82 -11.53
CA GLU A 103 -5.08 5.01 -12.30
C GLU A 103 -4.95 3.51 -12.01
N HIS A 104 -3.71 3.01 -11.97
CA HIS A 104 -3.44 1.61 -11.64
C HIS A 104 -3.88 1.29 -10.20
N MET A 105 -3.60 2.19 -9.26
CA MET A 105 -4.01 2.04 -7.86
C MET A 105 -5.53 2.03 -7.71
N LEU A 106 -6.25 2.94 -8.37
CA LEU A 106 -7.71 2.98 -8.36
C LEU A 106 -8.32 1.74 -9.02
N SER A 107 -7.73 1.26 -10.12
CA SER A 107 -8.16 0.01 -10.77
C SER A 107 -8.06 -1.18 -9.81
N GLY A 108 -6.94 -1.30 -9.07
CA GLY A 108 -6.75 -2.33 -8.06
C GLY A 108 -7.76 -2.20 -6.92
N TYR A 109 -7.94 -0.99 -6.38
CA TYR A 109 -8.89 -0.72 -5.30
C TYR A 109 -10.32 -1.07 -5.69
N ARG A 110 -10.76 -0.70 -6.91
CA ARG A 110 -12.11 -1.00 -7.43
C ARG A 110 -12.44 -2.49 -7.55
N ARG A 111 -11.43 -3.35 -7.72
CA ARG A 111 -11.63 -4.80 -7.72
C ARG A 111 -12.03 -5.34 -6.34
N MET A 112 -11.66 -4.61 -5.29
CA MET A 112 -11.87 -5.00 -3.89
C MET A 112 -13.03 -4.25 -3.25
N GLN A 113 -13.15 -2.96 -3.51
CA GLN A 113 -14.18 -2.09 -2.96
C GLN A 113 -14.88 -1.32 -4.09
N PRO A 114 -16.18 -1.52 -4.30
CA PRO A 114 -16.96 -0.72 -5.23
C PRO A 114 -16.94 0.74 -4.78
N THR A 115 -16.30 1.61 -5.56
CA THR A 115 -16.27 3.06 -5.29
C THR A 115 -16.90 3.82 -6.46
N VAL A 116 -17.55 4.94 -6.13
CA VAL A 116 -18.10 5.87 -7.11
C VAL A 116 -17.00 6.39 -8.04
N ALA A 117 -17.35 6.67 -9.29
CA ALA A 117 -16.43 7.22 -10.28
C ALA A 117 -15.87 8.58 -9.81
N ARG A 118 -14.59 8.58 -9.43
CA ARG A 118 -13.75 9.78 -9.23
C ARG A 118 -12.58 9.72 -10.20
N GLU A 119 -12.08 10.88 -10.59
CA GLU A 119 -10.81 10.98 -11.31
C GLU A 119 -9.69 10.33 -10.47
N PRO A 120 -8.76 9.54 -11.06
CA PRO A 120 -7.80 8.76 -10.29
C PRO A 120 -6.96 9.57 -9.30
N ARG A 121 -6.50 10.76 -9.70
CA ARG A 121 -5.72 11.65 -8.82
C ARG A 121 -6.55 12.19 -7.68
N GLU A 122 -7.81 12.56 -7.94
CA GLU A 122 -8.73 13.06 -6.93
C GLU A 122 -9.06 11.97 -5.90
N TRP A 123 -9.32 10.74 -6.38
CA TRP A 123 -9.48 9.59 -5.50
C TRP A 123 -8.25 9.40 -4.61
N LEU A 124 -7.05 9.35 -5.20
CA LEU A 124 -5.82 9.12 -4.46
C LEU A 124 -5.61 10.17 -3.36
N GLU A 125 -5.76 11.46 -3.68
CA GLU A 125 -5.61 12.55 -2.69
C GLU A 125 -6.70 12.51 -1.60
N SER A 126 -7.85 11.88 -1.86
CA SER A 126 -8.91 11.70 -0.86
C SER A 126 -8.65 10.55 0.12
N THR A 127 -7.73 9.63 -0.21
CA THR A 127 -7.43 8.47 0.64
C THR A 127 -6.84 8.87 2.00
N SER A 128 -7.03 8.04 3.02
CA SER A 128 -6.38 8.23 4.33
C SER A 128 -4.86 8.14 4.21
N LEU A 129 -4.37 7.24 3.35
CA LEU A 129 -2.94 7.05 3.12
C LEU A 129 -2.27 8.30 2.59
N MET A 130 -2.78 8.85 1.48
CA MET A 130 -2.16 9.99 0.82
C MET A 130 -2.16 11.23 1.73
N ARG A 131 -3.24 11.45 2.47
CA ARG A 131 -3.32 12.50 3.50
C ARG A 131 -2.28 12.29 4.60
N GLY A 132 -2.10 11.06 5.06
CA GLY A 132 -1.06 10.69 6.04
C GLY A 132 0.35 10.98 5.53
N LEU A 133 0.69 10.52 4.32
CA LEU A 133 1.99 10.73 3.68
C LEU A 133 2.28 12.23 3.48
N ARG A 134 1.31 13.00 2.97
CA ARG A 134 1.43 14.46 2.76
C ARG A 134 1.62 15.21 4.09
N LYS A 135 0.85 14.85 5.11
CA LYS A 135 0.97 15.43 6.46
C LYS A 135 2.36 15.15 7.03
N GLU A 136 2.87 13.94 6.86
CA GLU A 136 4.19 13.57 7.32
C GLU A 136 5.30 14.33 6.58
N LYS A 137 5.20 14.43 5.26
CA LYS A 137 6.13 15.24 4.44
C LYS A 137 6.18 16.69 4.91
N LEU A 138 5.02 17.29 5.19
CA LEU A 138 4.94 18.66 5.72
C LEU A 138 5.59 18.77 7.10
N ARG A 139 5.28 17.83 8.02
CA ARG A 139 5.85 17.79 9.38
C ARG A 139 7.38 17.78 9.34
N ARG A 140 7.97 16.92 8.52
CA ARG A 140 9.43 16.79 8.41
C ARG A 140 10.08 18.03 7.83
N ARG A 141 9.47 18.63 6.80
CA ARG A 141 9.93 19.90 6.23
C ARG A 141 9.92 21.04 7.27
N THR A 142 8.88 21.14 8.10
CA THR A 142 8.82 22.15 9.17
C THR A 142 9.91 21.91 10.22
N GLN A 143 10.15 20.66 10.62
CA GLN A 143 11.18 20.32 11.60
C GLN A 143 12.61 20.58 11.10
N ALA A 144 12.87 20.37 9.80
CA ALA A 144 14.15 20.72 9.18
C ALA A 144 14.36 22.24 9.16
N GLY A 145 13.36 23.01 8.75
CA GLY A 145 13.44 24.48 8.70
C GLY A 145 13.59 25.16 10.06
N SER A 146 13.12 24.53 11.16
CA SER A 146 13.33 25.03 12.52
C SER A 146 14.72 24.75 13.10
N ARG A 147 15.51 23.84 12.51
CA ARG A 147 16.88 23.54 12.98
C ARG A 147 17.94 24.47 12.42
N ASP A 148 17.65 25.19 11.33
CA ASP A 148 18.59 26.09 10.64
C ASP A 148 18.54 27.56 11.11
N GLN A 149 17.84 27.88 12.20
CA GLN A 149 17.87 29.20 12.81
C GLN A 149 18.92 29.27 13.94
N PRO A 150 20.03 30.01 13.77
CA PRO A 150 20.95 30.28 14.86
C PRO A 150 20.28 31.23 15.87
N ARG A 151 20.44 30.91 17.15
CA ARG A 151 20.09 31.81 18.26
C ARG A 151 21.00 33.03 18.29
#